data_AF-A0A8X6NZ64-F1
#
_entry.id   AF-A0A8X6NZ64-F1
#
_cell.length_a   1.000
_cell.length_b   1.000
_cell.length_c   1.000
_cell.angle_alpha   90.00
_cell.angle_beta   90.00
_cell.angle_gamma   90.00
#
_symmetry.space_group_name_H-M   'P 1'
#
loop_
_entity.id
_entity.type
_entity.pdbx_description
1 polymer ?
#
loop_
_entity_poly.entity_id
_entity_poly.type
_entity_poly.pdbx_seq_one_letter_code
_entity_poly.pdbx_strand_id
1 'polypeptide(L)'
;MFRFFCRWNWHKKLLRHKCRRILPNYSFSSSINSENIQQFKEKISKGPSLSNFITNNINHIPENDIVDYPPYLTSENNVSRKIYVETYGCQMNVSDTEVIYSILKQSGFEIVKDINDTDVIFIMTCAIREGAEQKIWSRLNYFKTLKRKHDAFYPHKLKIGVLGCMAERLKRKLIEKEKIVDIVAGPDSYKDLPNLLSLADEGQKAVNVMLSADETYADIMPLRINEKSKSAFISIMRGCDNMCTFCIVPFTRGRERSRPVSSILDEVKYLSDQGIKEITLLGQNVNSYRDLSTDIDSEMILSPGFKTVYKKRTGGLLFADLLDKVSDINPEIRIRFTSPHPKDFPDEVLHVINSKPNICKLLHMPAQSGNSEVLQRMRRGHTREAYLELINHIKKIIPNVAFTSDFICGFCDETEEAHRDTLSLIKEVKYEFAYVFPYSMRQKTHAYYDLKDNVPEEVKKRRAEEAHSVFRDCAVELHKKEIGNYHLIQVIGPSKRSESDWSGRNDWNTKVIYPQIPIPIEKDSNNCHLPCPGDYIVVQIHDCSSQVLKGKALYHTTLQEFYRNSFF
;
A
#
# COMPACT_ATOMS: atom_id res chain seq x y z
N MET A 1 16.09 -61.44 -24.18
CA MET A 1 17.52 -61.16 -24.46
C MET A 1 18.15 -60.60 -23.17
N PHE A 2 18.12 -61.36 -22.07
CA PHE A 2 19.21 -62.15 -21.46
C PHE A 2 20.44 -61.36 -20.95
N ARG A 3 20.70 -61.54 -19.63
CA ARG A 3 21.98 -61.48 -18.86
C ARG A 3 22.45 -60.09 -18.36
N PHE A 4 22.97 -59.90 -17.14
CA PHE A 4 23.33 -60.79 -16.01
C PHE A 4 23.45 -59.97 -14.70
N PHE A 5 23.13 -60.61 -13.57
CA PHE A 5 23.36 -60.18 -12.19
C PHE A 5 24.53 -61.00 -11.59
N CYS A 6 25.48 -60.40 -10.85
CA CYS A 6 26.21 -60.99 -9.69
C CYS A 6 27.43 -60.11 -9.26
N ARG A 7 27.54 -59.71 -7.97
CA ARG A 7 28.42 -60.26 -6.88
C ARG A 7 29.93 -60.09 -7.15
N TRP A 8 30.81 -59.67 -6.23
CA TRP A 8 30.87 -59.75 -4.76
C TRP A 8 32.04 -58.86 -4.26
N ASN A 9 31.92 -58.31 -3.05
CA ASN A 9 33.04 -57.79 -2.24
C ASN A 9 33.97 -58.93 -1.79
N TRP A 10 35.27 -58.68 -1.60
CA TRP A 10 36.05 -59.06 -0.40
C TRP A 10 37.52 -58.52 -0.38
N HIS A 11 37.83 -57.84 0.73
CA HIS A 11 39.06 -57.82 1.55
C HIS A 11 40.43 -57.25 1.08
N LYS A 12 40.71 -56.05 1.63
CA LYS A 12 41.81 -55.67 2.55
C LYS A 12 43.12 -56.48 2.59
N LYS A 13 44.21 -55.67 2.64
CA LYS A 13 45.55 -55.84 3.24
C LYS A 13 46.62 -56.56 2.41
N LEU A 14 47.57 -55.79 1.88
CA LEU A 14 48.97 -55.77 2.32
C LEU A 14 49.77 -54.77 1.47
N LEU A 15 50.26 -53.69 2.10
CA LEU A 15 51.68 -53.30 2.10
C LEU A 15 51.85 -51.97 2.86
N ARG A 16 52.31 -52.12 4.11
CA ARG A 16 52.93 -51.09 4.93
C ARG A 16 54.40 -50.93 4.52
N HIS A 17 54.92 -49.73 4.79
CA HIS A 17 56.33 -49.35 5.01
C HIS A 17 57.25 -48.99 3.82
N LYS A 18 57.37 -47.67 3.57
CA LYS A 18 58.54 -46.78 3.86
C LYS A 18 58.41 -45.51 2.99
N CYS A 19 57.82 -44.42 3.50
CA CYS A 19 58.47 -43.28 4.16
C CYS A 19 59.80 -42.79 3.54
N ARG A 20 59.78 -41.58 2.93
CA ARG A 20 60.51 -40.39 3.42
C ARG A 20 60.29 -39.15 2.53
N ARG A 21 60.04 -38.00 3.20
CA ARG A 21 60.21 -36.59 2.75
C ARG A 21 59.10 -36.10 1.78
N ILE A 22 58.38 -34.99 1.97
CA ILE A 22 58.61 -33.72 2.68
C ILE A 22 57.24 -33.16 3.12
N LEU A 23 57.05 -32.90 4.41
CA LEU A 23 56.08 -31.94 4.97
C LEU A 23 56.67 -31.45 6.30
N PRO A 24 56.84 -30.13 6.53
CA PRO A 24 56.96 -29.61 7.87
C PRO A 24 55.58 -29.18 8.38
N ASN A 25 55.25 -29.72 9.55
CA ASN A 25 54.23 -29.24 10.47
C ASN A 25 54.45 -27.75 10.77
N TYR A 26 53.38 -26.96 10.81
CA TYR A 26 53.30 -25.81 11.70
C TYR A 26 51.96 -25.77 12.42
N SER A 27 52.05 -25.89 13.73
CA SER A 27 51.05 -25.56 14.73
C SER A 27 50.71 -24.07 14.66
N PHE A 28 49.43 -23.72 14.57
CA PHE A 28 48.99 -22.35 14.81
C PHE A 28 49.05 -22.06 16.31
N SER A 29 50.20 -21.58 16.78
CA SER A 29 50.32 -20.90 18.06
C SER A 29 49.91 -19.44 17.90
N SER A 30 49.16 -18.93 18.87
CA SER A 30 48.78 -17.54 19.03
C SER A 30 50.01 -16.65 19.27
N SER A 31 50.29 -15.74 18.35
CA SER A 31 51.10 -14.55 18.58
C SER A 31 50.74 -13.50 17.54
N ILE A 32 49.76 -12.67 17.89
CA ILE A 32 49.46 -11.43 17.18
C ILE A 32 50.67 -10.51 17.40
N ASN A 33 51.33 -10.13 16.30
CA ASN A 33 52.51 -9.27 16.32
C ASN A 33 52.11 -7.87 16.80
N SER A 34 52.35 -7.58 18.08
CA SER A 34 51.96 -6.33 18.77
C SER A 34 52.59 -5.08 18.15
N GLU A 35 53.76 -5.20 17.55
CA GLU A 35 54.49 -4.09 16.92
C GLU A 35 53.78 -3.49 15.69
N ASN A 36 53.11 -4.33 14.88
CA ASN A 36 52.38 -3.87 13.68
C ASN A 36 51.10 -3.09 14.04
N ILE A 37 50.45 -3.43 15.15
CA ILE A 37 49.28 -2.70 15.64
C ILE A 37 49.72 -1.38 16.28
N GLN A 38 50.89 -1.34 16.91
CA GLN A 38 51.44 -0.14 17.53
C GLN A 38 51.90 0.88 16.48
N GLN A 39 52.57 0.44 15.41
CA GLN A 39 52.89 1.30 14.26
C GLN A 39 51.64 1.85 13.55
N PHE A 40 50.58 1.05 13.46
CA PHE A 40 49.31 1.51 12.86
C PHE A 40 48.60 2.54 13.75
N LYS A 41 48.62 2.35 15.08
CA LYS A 41 48.10 3.33 16.05
C LYS A 41 48.91 4.62 16.09
N GLU A 42 50.24 4.56 15.96
CA GLU A 42 51.09 5.76 15.87
C GLU A 42 50.88 6.55 14.57
N LYS A 43 50.58 5.87 13.46
CA LYS A 43 50.23 6.53 12.19
C LYS A 43 48.87 7.24 12.26
N ILE A 44 47.91 6.69 13.01
CA ILE A 44 46.60 7.32 13.22
C ILE A 44 46.71 8.49 14.21
N SER A 45 47.54 8.38 15.26
CA SER A 45 47.72 9.46 16.24
C SER A 45 48.51 10.66 15.70
N LYS A 46 49.31 10.47 14.65
CA LYS A 46 50.04 11.53 13.92
C LYS A 46 49.27 12.06 12.69
N GLY A 47 48.07 11.55 12.42
CA GLY A 47 47.21 12.04 11.34
C GLY A 47 46.53 13.37 11.68
N PRO A 48 46.13 14.18 10.69
CA PRO A 48 45.44 15.45 10.94
C PRO A 48 44.13 15.21 11.70
N SER A 49 43.90 16.00 12.76
CA SER A 49 42.67 15.92 13.54
C SER A 49 41.47 16.47 12.75
N LEU A 50 40.24 16.09 13.13
CA LEU A 50 39.01 16.65 12.56
C LEU A 50 38.98 18.19 12.63
N SER A 51 39.52 18.75 13.71
CA SER A 51 39.72 20.19 13.91
C SER A 51 40.65 20.83 12.88
N ASN A 52 41.67 20.12 12.38
CA ASN A 52 42.56 20.60 11.30
C ASN A 52 41.84 20.59 9.93
N PHE A 53 40.89 19.69 9.73
CA PHE A 53 40.03 19.68 8.54
C PHE A 53 39.01 20.83 8.56
N ILE A 54 38.51 21.18 9.74
CA ILE A 54 37.55 22.28 9.91
C ILE A 54 38.25 23.65 9.76
N THR A 55 39.45 23.84 10.31
CA THR A 55 40.17 25.13 10.21
C THR A 55 40.65 25.45 8.80
N ASN A 56 41.02 24.45 7.99
CA ASN A 56 41.42 24.68 6.60
C ASN A 56 40.25 25.06 5.66
N ASN A 57 39.00 24.86 6.06
CA ASN A 57 37.82 25.22 5.27
C ASN A 57 37.12 26.52 5.72
N ILE A 58 37.60 27.18 6.78
CA ILE A 58 36.99 28.43 7.29
C ILE A 58 37.55 29.67 6.58
N ASN A 59 38.75 29.59 5.98
CA ASN A 59 39.37 30.73 5.29
C ASN A 59 39.27 30.58 3.77
N HIS A 60 38.05 30.73 3.24
CA HIS A 60 37.66 31.19 1.91
C HIS A 60 36.31 30.57 1.54
N ILE A 61 35.23 31.21 1.98
CA ILE A 61 33.94 31.10 1.32
C ILE A 61 33.79 32.42 0.54
N PRO A 62 34.02 32.44 -0.79
CA PRO A 62 33.62 33.58 -1.59
C PRO A 62 32.10 33.70 -1.51
N GLU A 63 31.58 34.88 -1.16
CA GLU A 63 30.17 35.25 -1.35
C GLU A 63 29.86 35.25 -2.85
N ASN A 64 29.53 34.08 -3.38
CA ASN A 64 28.79 33.84 -4.62
C ASN A 64 28.48 32.33 -4.62
N ASP A 65 27.34 31.98 -4.04
CA ASP A 65 26.81 30.62 -4.05
C ASP A 65 26.62 30.14 -5.49
N ILE A 66 27.61 29.41 -6.00
CA ILE A 66 27.38 28.49 -7.12
C ILE A 66 26.69 27.28 -6.49
N VAL A 67 25.35 27.28 -6.54
CA VAL A 67 24.54 26.08 -6.34
C VAL A 67 25.04 25.07 -7.36
N ASP A 68 25.68 24.00 -6.89
CA ASP A 68 26.16 22.91 -7.75
C ASP A 68 24.92 22.16 -8.28
N TYR A 69 24.42 22.62 -9.42
CA TYR A 69 23.32 21.99 -10.13
C TYR A 69 23.80 20.60 -10.57
N PRO A 70 23.13 19.50 -10.18
CA PRO A 70 23.50 18.18 -10.66
C PRO A 70 23.46 18.16 -12.21
N PRO A 71 24.36 17.41 -12.88
CA PRO A 71 24.68 17.57 -14.30
C PRO A 71 23.53 17.32 -15.29
N TYR A 72 22.36 16.91 -14.83
CA TYR A 72 21.15 16.76 -15.65
C TYR A 72 20.31 18.05 -15.75
N LEU A 73 20.67 19.12 -15.04
CA LEU A 73 20.04 20.45 -15.13
C LEU A 73 20.74 21.36 -16.15
N THR A 74 21.57 20.81 -17.04
CA THR A 74 22.10 21.57 -18.19
C THR A 74 20.92 21.99 -19.09
N SER A 75 20.54 23.25 -18.96
CA SER A 75 19.54 23.98 -19.73
C SER A 75 19.96 24.24 -21.18
N GLU A 76 20.48 23.21 -21.85
CA GLU A 76 20.91 23.27 -23.24
C GLU A 76 20.29 22.11 -24.04
N ASN A 77 18.96 21.98 -23.98
CA ASN A 77 18.12 21.55 -25.11
C ASN A 77 16.63 21.72 -24.77
N ASN A 78 15.99 22.63 -25.50
CA ASN A 78 14.70 23.25 -25.20
C ASN A 78 13.50 22.38 -25.63
N VAL A 79 13.48 21.09 -25.25
CA VAL A 79 12.33 20.20 -25.46
C VAL A 79 12.07 19.40 -24.19
N SER A 80 11.03 19.79 -23.47
CA SER A 80 10.50 19.03 -22.33
C SER A 80 10.03 17.66 -22.80
N ARG A 81 10.70 16.59 -22.37
CA ARG A 81 10.33 15.21 -22.74
C ARG A 81 8.99 14.84 -22.14
N LYS A 82 8.17 14.15 -22.93
CA LYS A 82 6.81 13.76 -22.56
C LYS A 82 6.80 12.40 -21.85
N ILE A 83 6.04 12.31 -20.75
CA ILE A 83 5.93 11.12 -19.92
C ILE A 83 4.47 10.69 -19.80
N TYR A 84 4.25 9.40 -20.03
CA TYR A 84 3.00 8.73 -19.78
C TYR A 84 3.19 7.65 -18.70
N VAL A 85 2.38 7.69 -17.63
CA VAL A 85 2.37 6.65 -16.59
C VAL A 85 1.06 5.87 -16.63
N GLU A 86 1.15 4.55 -16.77
CA GLU A 86 0.01 3.64 -16.71
C GLU A 86 -0.03 2.91 -15.37
N THR A 87 -1.05 3.21 -14.57
CA THR A 87 -1.15 2.69 -13.20
C THR A 87 -2.03 1.45 -13.09
N TYR A 88 -1.44 0.37 -12.59
CA TYR A 88 -2.11 -0.88 -12.24
C TYR A 88 -1.92 -1.19 -10.76
N GLY A 89 -3.01 -1.51 -10.06
CA GLY A 89 -2.92 -2.05 -8.71
C GLY A 89 -3.93 -1.51 -7.72
N CYS A 90 -3.41 -1.03 -6.59
CA CYS A 90 -4.19 -0.54 -5.45
C CYS A 90 -4.12 0.99 -5.32
N GLN A 91 -4.81 1.52 -4.31
CA GLN A 91 -4.86 2.94 -3.97
C GLN A 91 -3.46 3.51 -3.71
N MET A 92 -2.56 2.73 -3.09
CA MET A 92 -1.15 3.09 -2.93
C MET A 92 -0.46 3.32 -4.28
N ASN A 93 -0.75 2.51 -5.30
CA ASN A 93 -0.14 2.72 -6.62
C ASN A 93 -0.63 4.03 -7.29
N VAL A 94 -1.87 4.45 -7.02
CA VAL A 94 -2.40 5.73 -7.50
C VAL A 94 -1.68 6.89 -6.81
N SER A 95 -1.58 6.86 -5.48
CA SER A 95 -0.84 7.88 -4.70
C SER A 95 0.64 7.92 -5.09
N ASP A 96 1.30 6.77 -5.23
CA ASP A 96 2.68 6.68 -5.71
C ASP A 96 2.85 7.28 -7.12
N THR A 97 1.83 7.21 -7.98
CA THR A 97 1.87 7.83 -9.31
C THR A 97 1.83 9.36 -9.21
N GLU A 98 1.05 9.92 -8.28
CA GLU A 98 1.02 11.37 -7.99
C GLU A 98 2.38 11.87 -7.49
N VAL A 99 3.07 11.07 -6.67
CA VAL A 99 4.45 11.34 -6.23
C VAL A 99 5.44 11.32 -7.41
N ILE A 100 5.38 10.27 -8.25
CA ILE A 100 6.24 10.14 -9.44
C ILE A 100 6.07 11.34 -10.38
N TYR A 101 4.84 11.77 -10.62
CA TYR A 101 4.57 12.95 -11.43
C TYR A 101 5.17 14.22 -10.87
N SER A 102 5.15 14.38 -9.55
CA SER A 102 5.75 15.55 -8.89
C SER A 102 7.27 15.59 -9.10
N ILE A 103 7.94 14.45 -8.88
CA ILE A 103 9.39 14.31 -9.05
C ILE A 103 9.81 14.62 -10.49
N LEU A 104 9.11 14.03 -11.46
CA LEU A 104 9.44 14.17 -12.87
C LEU A 104 9.13 15.58 -13.38
N LYS A 105 8.02 16.19 -12.95
CA LYS A 105 7.70 17.58 -13.33
C LYS A 105 8.73 18.57 -12.78
N GLN A 106 9.17 18.38 -11.54
CA GLN A 106 10.27 19.18 -10.95
C GLN A 106 11.59 19.01 -11.71
N SER A 107 11.79 17.85 -12.34
CA SER A 107 12.96 17.54 -13.16
C SER A 107 12.82 17.98 -14.63
N GLY A 108 11.79 18.77 -14.98
CA GLY A 108 11.62 19.35 -16.31
C GLY A 108 10.90 18.47 -17.34
N PHE A 109 10.23 17.40 -16.92
CA PHE A 109 9.41 16.56 -17.81
C PHE A 109 7.97 17.03 -17.92
N GLU A 110 7.35 16.83 -19.09
CA GLU A 110 5.94 17.11 -19.35
C GLU A 110 5.10 15.85 -19.16
N ILE A 111 3.98 15.94 -18.44
CA ILE A 111 3.08 14.82 -18.22
C ILE A 111 1.97 14.84 -19.26
N VAL A 112 1.82 13.74 -20.00
CA VAL A 112 0.82 13.60 -21.06
C VAL A 112 -0.22 12.54 -20.75
N LYS A 113 -1.42 12.69 -21.34
CA LYS A 113 -2.52 11.71 -21.22
C LYS A 113 -2.60 10.75 -22.40
N ASP A 114 -2.04 11.11 -23.55
CA ASP A 114 -1.99 10.25 -24.72
C ASP A 114 -0.67 9.47 -24.76
N ILE A 115 -0.76 8.15 -24.82
CA ILE A 115 0.38 7.25 -24.90
C ILE A 115 1.11 7.35 -26.25
N ASN A 116 0.46 7.84 -27.31
CA ASN A 116 1.08 7.91 -28.64
C ASN A 116 2.02 9.12 -28.79
N ASP A 117 1.91 10.11 -27.89
CA ASP A 117 2.67 11.35 -27.89
C ASP A 117 3.56 11.40 -26.63
N THR A 118 4.45 10.41 -26.47
CA THR A 118 5.29 10.28 -25.27
C THR A 118 6.70 9.78 -25.62
N ASP A 119 7.70 10.28 -24.89
CA ASP A 119 9.10 9.87 -24.99
C ASP A 119 9.48 8.82 -23.94
N VAL A 120 8.68 8.72 -22.88
CA VAL A 120 8.85 7.78 -21.77
C VAL A 120 7.51 7.16 -21.41
N ILE A 121 7.49 5.84 -21.26
CA ILE A 121 6.34 5.08 -20.76
C ILE A 121 6.74 4.41 -19.46
N PHE A 122 6.06 4.75 -18.37
CA PHE A 122 6.15 4.01 -17.12
C PHE A 122 4.91 3.16 -16.91
N ILE A 123 5.10 1.93 -16.47
CA ILE A 123 4.01 1.08 -15.98
C ILE A 123 4.17 0.86 -14.49
N MET A 124 3.24 1.41 -13.71
CA MET A 124 3.22 1.28 -12.27
C MET A 124 2.45 0.02 -11.89
N THR A 125 3.11 -0.91 -11.19
CA THR A 125 2.65 -2.30 -11.05
C THR A 125 2.41 -2.72 -9.60
N CYS A 126 1.57 -3.73 -9.43
CA CYS A 126 1.25 -4.37 -8.15
C CYS A 126 1.71 -5.84 -8.15
N ALA A 127 2.33 -6.31 -7.06
CA ALA A 127 2.80 -7.70 -6.92
C ALA A 127 1.78 -8.64 -6.24
N ILE A 128 0.62 -8.11 -5.83
CA ILE A 128 -0.30 -8.80 -4.92
C ILE A 128 -1.41 -9.52 -5.70
N ARG A 129 -2.08 -8.87 -6.65
CA ARG A 129 -3.26 -9.48 -7.30
C ARG A 129 -2.90 -10.63 -8.24
N GLU A 130 -3.70 -11.70 -8.21
CA GLU A 130 -3.60 -12.79 -9.17
C GLU A 130 -3.85 -12.27 -10.60
N GLY A 131 -3.13 -12.84 -11.59
CA GLY A 131 -3.22 -12.41 -12.98
C GLY A 131 -2.62 -11.02 -13.27
N ALA A 132 -2.15 -10.27 -12.26
CA ALA A 132 -1.50 -8.98 -12.47
C ALA A 132 -0.24 -9.15 -13.35
N GLU A 133 0.59 -10.16 -13.08
CA GLU A 133 1.81 -10.43 -13.84
C GLU A 133 1.52 -10.69 -15.33
N GLN A 134 0.52 -11.53 -15.66
CA GLN A 134 0.14 -11.81 -17.06
C GLN A 134 -0.33 -10.56 -17.80
N LYS A 135 -1.08 -9.66 -17.13
CA LYS A 135 -1.50 -8.38 -17.69
C LYS A 135 -0.31 -7.48 -18.03
N ILE A 136 0.68 -7.42 -17.15
CA ILE A 136 1.91 -6.64 -17.39
C ILE A 136 2.68 -7.20 -18.59
N TRP A 137 2.84 -8.52 -18.71
CA TRP A 137 3.49 -9.13 -19.88
C TRP A 137 2.77 -8.81 -21.19
N SER A 138 1.43 -8.91 -21.21
CA SER A 138 0.63 -8.53 -22.37
C SER A 138 0.82 -7.05 -22.73
N ARG A 139 0.86 -6.18 -21.73
CA ARG A 139 1.03 -4.74 -21.95
C ARG A 139 2.43 -4.38 -22.46
N LEU A 140 3.48 -5.04 -21.97
CA LEU A 140 4.85 -4.89 -22.47
C LEU A 140 4.95 -5.28 -23.96
N ASN A 141 4.27 -6.35 -24.39
CA ASN A 141 4.22 -6.73 -25.80
C ASN A 141 3.57 -5.65 -26.67
N TYR A 142 2.53 -4.98 -26.17
CA TYR A 142 1.94 -3.83 -26.86
C TYR A 142 2.93 -2.66 -26.94
N PHE A 143 3.63 -2.34 -25.85
CA PHE A 143 4.64 -1.27 -25.84
C PHE A 143 5.81 -1.55 -26.79
N LYS A 144 6.18 -2.81 -27.01
CA LYS A 144 7.17 -3.18 -28.04
C LYS A 144 6.75 -2.71 -29.44
N THR A 145 5.46 -2.80 -29.74
CA THR A 145 4.91 -2.34 -31.02
C THR A 145 4.95 -0.81 -31.12
N LEU A 146 4.63 -0.10 -30.02
CA LEU A 146 4.73 1.34 -29.94
C LEU A 146 6.18 1.82 -30.06
N LYS A 147 7.12 1.23 -29.33
CA LYS A 147 8.56 1.53 -29.39
C LYS A 147 9.10 1.44 -30.80
N ARG A 148 8.78 0.36 -31.53
CA ARG A 148 9.20 0.21 -32.93
C ARG A 148 8.64 1.32 -33.84
N LYS A 149 7.39 1.75 -33.63
CA LYS A 149 6.80 2.85 -34.40
C LYS A 149 7.47 4.17 -34.04
N HIS A 150 7.53 4.50 -32.76
CA HIS A 150 8.14 5.72 -32.26
C HIS A 150 9.60 5.87 -32.74
N ASP A 151 10.42 4.83 -32.52
CA ASP A 151 11.85 4.84 -32.86
C ASP A 151 12.14 4.90 -34.36
N ALA A 152 11.12 4.72 -35.22
CA ALA A 152 11.22 4.86 -36.66
C ALA A 152 10.94 6.31 -37.14
N PHE A 153 10.20 7.10 -36.35
CA PHE A 153 9.81 8.47 -36.71
C PHE A 153 10.54 9.55 -35.91
N TYR A 154 10.96 9.25 -34.67
CA TYR A 154 11.57 10.21 -33.77
C TYR A 154 13.07 9.93 -33.53
N PRO A 155 13.89 10.99 -33.36
CA PRO A 155 15.32 10.85 -33.11
C PRO A 155 15.61 10.28 -31.71
N HIS A 156 14.76 10.62 -30.72
CA HIS A 156 14.86 10.08 -29.37
C HIS A 156 14.20 8.71 -29.28
N LYS A 157 14.88 7.77 -28.62
CA LYS A 157 14.37 6.41 -28.43
C LYS A 157 13.39 6.38 -27.28
N LEU A 158 12.24 5.72 -27.50
CA LEU A 158 11.20 5.56 -26.50
C LEU A 158 11.75 4.75 -25.32
N LYS A 159 11.68 5.31 -24.11
CA LYS A 159 12.09 4.61 -22.88
C LYS A 159 10.89 3.93 -22.23
N ILE A 160 11.08 2.68 -21.80
CA ILE A 160 10.05 1.91 -21.11
C ILE A 160 10.56 1.53 -19.73
N GLY A 161 9.83 1.92 -18.69
CA GLY A 161 10.14 1.58 -17.31
C GLY A 161 9.03 0.81 -16.59
N VAL A 162 9.41 -0.16 -15.77
CA VAL A 162 8.50 -0.92 -14.90
C VAL A 162 8.72 -0.51 -13.45
N LEU A 163 7.67 0.03 -12.82
CA LEU A 163 7.73 0.61 -11.49
C LEU A 163 6.89 -0.19 -10.48
N GLY A 164 7.17 -0.04 -9.18
CA GLY A 164 6.31 -0.54 -8.11
C GLY A 164 6.66 -1.93 -7.59
N CYS A 165 5.74 -2.56 -6.85
CA CYS A 165 6.06 -3.78 -6.10
C CYS A 165 6.47 -4.96 -6.99
N MET A 166 5.97 -5.04 -8.23
CA MET A 166 6.33 -6.14 -9.13
C MET A 166 7.75 -6.00 -9.66
N ALA A 167 8.30 -4.78 -9.72
CA ALA A 167 9.67 -4.51 -10.15
C ALA A 167 10.69 -5.25 -9.27
N GLU A 168 10.51 -5.20 -7.94
CA GLU A 168 11.36 -5.90 -6.97
C GLU A 168 11.33 -7.43 -7.17
N ARG A 169 10.14 -7.99 -7.41
CA ARG A 169 9.93 -9.43 -7.59
C ARG A 169 10.44 -9.96 -8.93
N LEU A 170 10.17 -9.24 -10.03
CA LEU A 170 10.42 -9.72 -11.39
C LEU A 170 11.70 -9.19 -12.03
N LYS A 171 12.55 -8.44 -11.29
CA LYS A 171 13.75 -7.76 -11.82
C LYS A 171 14.56 -8.60 -12.82
N ARG A 172 14.93 -9.84 -12.48
CA ARG A 172 15.74 -10.71 -13.36
C ARG A 172 15.00 -11.05 -14.65
N LYS A 173 13.73 -11.45 -14.55
CA LYS A 173 12.91 -11.77 -15.73
C LYS A 173 12.70 -10.54 -16.62
N LEU A 174 12.44 -9.37 -16.04
CA LEU A 174 12.26 -8.12 -16.78
C LEU A 174 13.53 -7.73 -17.54
N ILE A 175 14.71 -7.87 -16.92
CA ILE A 175 15.98 -7.47 -17.53
C ILE A 175 16.45 -8.52 -18.56
N GLU A 176 16.35 -9.80 -18.24
CA GLU A 176 16.88 -10.91 -19.05
C GLU A 176 15.94 -11.30 -20.21
N LYS A 177 14.64 -11.44 -19.93
CA LYS A 177 13.65 -11.88 -20.94
C LYS A 177 13.14 -10.72 -21.78
N GLU A 178 12.85 -9.58 -21.15
CA GLU A 178 12.28 -8.43 -21.84
C GLU A 178 13.35 -7.37 -22.14
N LYS A 179 14.02 -7.54 -23.28
CA LYS A 179 15.03 -6.59 -23.75
C LYS A 179 14.51 -5.17 -23.99
N ILE A 180 13.19 -4.95 -23.99
CA ILE A 180 12.57 -3.65 -24.23
C ILE A 180 12.53 -2.74 -23.00
N VAL A 181 12.66 -3.32 -21.79
CA VAL A 181 12.58 -2.57 -20.53
C VAL A 181 13.94 -1.94 -20.26
N ASP A 182 13.95 -0.61 -20.23
CA ASP A 182 15.15 0.21 -20.01
C ASP A 182 15.32 0.51 -18.51
N ILE A 183 14.21 0.66 -17.76
CA ILE A 183 14.20 1.09 -16.36
C ILE A 183 13.38 0.15 -15.48
N VAL A 184 13.89 -0.19 -14.29
CA VAL A 184 13.15 -0.94 -13.27
C VAL A 184 13.31 -0.27 -11.92
N ALA A 185 12.23 0.27 -11.35
CA ALA A 185 12.30 0.96 -10.06
C ALA A 185 11.33 0.40 -9.01
N GLY A 186 11.82 0.19 -7.78
CA GLY A 186 11.04 -0.27 -6.64
C GLY A 186 10.25 0.86 -5.96
N PRO A 187 9.37 0.53 -5.00
CA PRO A 187 8.52 1.52 -4.31
C PRO A 187 9.26 2.61 -3.53
N ASP A 188 10.52 2.39 -3.15
CA ASP A 188 11.30 3.32 -2.32
C ASP A 188 12.39 4.04 -3.15
N SER A 189 12.31 3.99 -4.48
CA SER A 189 13.37 4.49 -5.38
C SER A 189 12.87 5.52 -6.40
N TYR A 190 11.70 6.14 -6.19
CA TYR A 190 11.12 7.06 -7.18
C TYR A 190 11.89 8.37 -7.31
N LYS A 191 12.56 8.84 -6.25
CA LYS A 191 13.46 10.02 -6.32
C LYS A 191 14.63 9.82 -7.29
N ASP A 192 15.03 8.57 -7.51
CA ASP A 192 16.12 8.21 -8.41
C ASP A 192 15.66 8.11 -9.88
N LEU A 193 14.36 8.24 -10.19
CA LEU A 193 13.85 8.12 -11.56
C LEU A 193 14.52 9.07 -12.57
N PRO A 194 14.80 10.36 -12.26
CA PRO A 194 15.51 11.24 -13.18
C PRO A 194 16.91 10.72 -13.53
N ASN A 195 17.64 10.22 -12.53
CA ASN A 195 18.97 9.63 -12.72
C ASN A 195 18.90 8.30 -13.50
N LEU A 196 17.94 7.42 -13.18
CA LEU A 196 17.72 6.19 -13.93
C LEU A 196 17.35 6.45 -15.41
N LEU A 197 16.61 7.52 -15.69
CA LEU A 197 16.32 7.96 -17.05
C LEU A 197 17.58 8.41 -17.79
N SER A 198 18.45 9.19 -17.14
CA SER A 198 19.74 9.62 -17.71
C SER A 198 20.61 8.42 -18.09
N LEU A 199 20.77 7.45 -17.19
CA LEU A 199 21.52 6.21 -17.46
C LEU A 199 20.90 5.41 -18.62
N ALA A 200 19.57 5.38 -18.69
CA ALA A 200 18.86 4.72 -19.77
C ALA A 200 19.06 5.42 -21.12
N ASP A 201 19.19 6.74 -21.13
CA ASP A 201 19.49 7.53 -22.33
C ASP A 201 20.89 7.25 -22.88
N GLU A 202 21.87 7.00 -22.01
CA GLU A 202 23.21 6.53 -22.37
C GLU A 202 23.24 5.09 -22.92
N GLY A 203 22.09 4.41 -22.96
CA GLY A 203 21.94 3.04 -23.47
C GLY A 203 22.19 1.96 -22.43
N GLN A 204 22.36 2.32 -21.16
CA GLN A 204 22.48 1.36 -20.05
C GLN A 204 21.09 0.91 -19.57
N LYS A 205 20.99 -0.29 -19.02
CA LYS A 205 19.78 -0.69 -18.28
C LYS A 205 19.89 -0.20 -16.85
N ALA A 206 18.91 0.59 -16.40
CA ALA A 206 18.92 1.23 -15.10
C ALA A 206 17.95 0.51 -14.13
N VAL A 207 18.45 0.10 -12.96
CA VAL A 207 17.67 -0.71 -12.01
C VAL A 207 17.92 -0.25 -10.60
N ASN A 208 16.89 0.23 -9.92
CA ASN A 208 16.93 0.50 -8.48
C ASN A 208 15.70 -0.06 -7.79
N VAL A 209 15.88 -1.18 -7.10
CA VAL A 209 14.81 -1.84 -6.32
C VAL A 209 15.22 -2.02 -4.86
N MET A 210 16.18 -1.22 -4.40
CA MET A 210 16.63 -1.27 -3.01
C MET A 210 15.54 -0.68 -2.12
N LEU A 211 15.26 -1.40 -1.03
CA LEU A 211 14.34 -0.91 0.00
C LEU A 211 15.10 0.02 0.93
N SER A 212 14.59 1.23 1.10
CA SER A 212 15.15 2.20 2.03
C SER A 212 14.66 1.92 3.47
N ALA A 213 15.44 2.33 4.47
CA ALA A 213 15.09 2.22 5.88
C ALA A 213 14.23 3.40 6.37
N ASP A 214 14.18 4.50 5.61
CA ASP A 214 13.71 5.82 6.03
C ASP A 214 12.75 6.49 5.04
N GLU A 215 12.73 6.06 3.77
CA GLU A 215 11.95 6.73 2.73
C GLU A 215 10.43 6.61 2.94
N THR A 216 9.78 7.78 2.91
CA THR A 216 8.33 7.99 3.09
C THR A 216 7.75 9.01 2.11
N TYR A 217 8.59 9.71 1.33
CA TYR A 217 8.27 10.84 0.46
C TYR A 217 7.61 12.03 1.19
N ALA A 218 7.95 12.21 2.47
CA ALA A 218 7.42 13.28 3.32
C ALA A 218 7.71 14.70 2.81
N ASP A 219 8.76 14.84 2.00
CA ASP A 219 9.26 16.07 1.41
C ASP A 219 8.64 16.40 0.05
N ILE A 220 7.73 15.56 -0.46
CA ILE A 220 7.13 15.72 -1.79
C ILE A 220 5.63 15.95 -1.67
N MET A 221 5.15 17.10 -2.16
CA MET A 221 3.73 17.38 -2.32
C MET A 221 3.21 16.71 -3.61
N PRO A 222 2.30 15.72 -3.55
CA PRO A 222 1.88 14.99 -4.74
C PRO A 222 1.06 15.84 -5.74
N LEU A 223 1.32 15.66 -7.04
CA LEU A 223 0.60 16.29 -8.13
C LEU A 223 -0.63 15.45 -8.50
N ARG A 224 -1.80 16.06 -8.41
CA ARG A 224 -3.09 15.41 -8.61
C ARG A 224 -3.32 15.03 -10.07
N ILE A 225 -3.61 13.76 -10.35
CA ILE A 225 -3.90 13.28 -11.72
C ILE A 225 -5.29 13.76 -12.18
N ASN A 226 -6.24 13.81 -11.24
CA ASN A 226 -7.63 14.16 -11.52
C ASN A 226 -8.07 15.34 -10.65
N GLU A 227 -7.89 16.55 -11.16
CA GLU A 227 -8.29 17.81 -10.53
C GLU A 227 -9.80 17.90 -10.25
N LYS A 228 -10.63 17.17 -11.02
CA LYS A 228 -12.09 17.15 -10.82
C LYS A 228 -12.51 16.25 -9.66
N SER A 229 -11.64 15.34 -9.22
CA SER A 229 -11.97 14.41 -8.13
C SER A 229 -12.01 15.14 -6.79
N LYS A 230 -13.13 15.01 -6.08
CA LYS A 230 -13.29 15.53 -4.71
C LYS A 230 -12.80 14.59 -3.62
N SER A 231 -12.20 13.45 -3.99
CA SER A 231 -11.53 12.52 -3.06
C SER A 231 -10.03 12.44 -3.33
N ALA A 232 -9.22 12.34 -2.29
CA ALA A 232 -7.76 12.21 -2.34
C ALA A 232 -7.22 11.05 -1.49
N PHE A 233 -6.03 10.57 -1.85
CA PHE A 233 -5.32 9.51 -1.16
C PHE A 233 -4.03 10.05 -0.58
N ILE A 234 -3.82 9.93 0.73
CA ILE A 234 -2.60 10.39 1.40
C ILE A 234 -1.87 9.18 1.97
N SER A 235 -0.65 8.93 1.52
CA SER A 235 0.20 7.90 2.13
C SER A 235 0.78 8.42 3.43
N ILE A 236 0.33 7.85 4.56
CA ILE A 236 0.80 8.21 5.91
C ILE A 236 1.95 7.32 6.36
N MET A 237 2.10 6.14 5.75
CA MET A 237 3.16 5.20 6.06
C MET A 237 3.41 4.21 4.93
N ARG A 238 4.59 3.58 4.94
CA ARG A 238 5.01 2.54 3.99
C ARG A 238 5.56 1.32 4.74
N GLY A 239 5.47 0.15 4.11
CA GLY A 239 6.02 -1.10 4.65
C GLY A 239 5.12 -1.77 5.68
N CYS A 240 5.44 -3.00 6.08
CA CYS A 240 4.63 -3.79 7.02
C CYS A 240 5.49 -4.73 7.87
N ASP A 241 5.24 -4.76 9.17
CA ASP A 241 5.95 -5.60 10.14
C ASP A 241 5.19 -6.88 10.52
N ASN A 242 3.91 -7.01 10.12
CA ASN A 242 3.05 -8.14 10.51
C ASN A 242 3.50 -9.51 9.99
N MET A 243 4.26 -9.57 8.88
CA MET A 243 4.91 -10.80 8.38
C MET A 243 4.00 -12.04 8.35
N CYS A 244 2.74 -11.86 7.93
CA CYS A 244 1.78 -12.95 7.80
C CYS A 244 2.33 -14.00 6.82
N THR A 245 2.02 -15.28 7.05
CA THR A 245 2.62 -16.42 6.35
C THR A 245 2.49 -16.33 4.82
N PHE A 246 1.37 -15.79 4.34
CA PHE A 246 1.03 -15.65 2.92
C PHE A 246 1.44 -14.31 2.29
N CYS A 247 1.90 -13.34 3.08
CA CYS A 247 2.04 -11.95 2.65
C CYS A 247 3.44 -11.65 2.10
N ILE A 248 3.50 -11.06 0.91
CA ILE A 248 4.75 -10.67 0.23
C ILE A 248 5.18 -9.22 0.54
N VAL A 249 4.28 -8.44 1.15
CA VAL A 249 4.44 -6.99 1.37
C VAL A 249 5.74 -6.64 2.11
N PRO A 250 6.14 -7.31 3.21
CA PRO A 250 7.37 -6.96 3.91
C PRO A 250 8.64 -7.07 3.05
N PHE A 251 8.61 -7.93 2.04
CA PHE A 251 9.75 -8.15 1.13
C PHE A 251 9.74 -7.21 -0.09
N THR A 252 8.59 -6.61 -0.41
CA THR A 252 8.42 -5.73 -1.58
C THR A 252 8.32 -4.25 -1.22
N ARG A 253 8.00 -3.92 0.04
CA ARG A 253 7.89 -2.55 0.58
C ARG A 253 8.69 -2.34 1.87
N GLY A 254 9.36 -3.35 2.40
CA GLY A 254 10.21 -3.21 3.58
C GLY A 254 9.45 -3.09 4.90
N ARG A 255 10.18 -2.64 5.92
CA ARG A 255 9.73 -2.43 7.30
C ARG A 255 8.82 -1.21 7.40
N GLU A 256 8.00 -1.15 8.45
CA GLU A 256 7.09 -0.01 8.65
C GLU A 256 7.86 1.29 8.86
N ARG A 257 7.42 2.34 8.17
CA ARG A 257 7.96 3.70 8.24
C ARG A 257 6.79 4.67 8.18
N SER A 258 6.64 5.51 9.19
CA SER A 258 5.58 6.51 9.26
C SER A 258 6.11 7.85 8.79
N ARG A 259 5.30 8.57 8.04
CA ARG A 259 5.56 9.95 7.68
C ARG A 259 5.30 10.88 8.89
N PRO A 260 6.08 11.94 9.11
CA PRO A 260 5.82 12.90 10.19
C PRO A 260 4.41 13.50 10.12
N VAL A 261 3.77 13.70 11.28
CA VAL A 261 2.42 14.24 11.39
C VAL A 261 2.32 15.60 10.70
N SER A 262 3.30 16.50 10.94
CA SER A 262 3.32 17.85 10.33
C SER A 262 3.16 17.81 8.82
N SER A 263 3.96 16.98 8.15
CA SER A 263 3.92 16.82 6.70
C SER A 263 2.57 16.29 6.20
N ILE A 264 1.92 15.40 6.95
CA ILE A 264 0.57 14.91 6.61
C ILE A 264 -0.46 16.04 6.78
N LEU A 265 -0.38 16.81 7.87
CA LEU A 265 -1.29 17.93 8.12
C LEU A 265 -1.17 19.02 7.05
N ASP A 266 0.05 19.31 6.59
CA ASP A 266 0.30 20.27 5.50
C ASP A 266 -0.35 19.81 4.19
N GLU A 267 -0.25 18.53 3.84
CA GLU A 267 -0.92 17.98 2.65
C GLU A 267 -2.45 17.99 2.79
N VAL A 268 -2.99 17.64 3.96
CA VAL A 268 -4.43 17.70 4.22
C VAL A 268 -4.94 19.14 4.09
N LYS A 269 -4.21 20.12 4.64
CA LYS A 269 -4.55 21.54 4.51
C LYS A 269 -4.51 22.00 3.06
N TYR A 270 -3.45 21.66 2.34
CA TYR A 270 -3.35 21.96 0.90
C TYR A 270 -4.54 21.38 0.11
N LEU A 271 -4.90 20.12 0.36
CA LEU A 271 -6.04 19.47 -0.30
C LEU A 271 -7.38 20.11 0.10
N SER A 272 -7.53 20.51 1.36
CA SER A 272 -8.69 21.26 1.84
C SER A 272 -8.85 22.58 1.08
N ASP A 273 -7.77 23.34 0.90
CA ASP A 273 -7.77 24.61 0.16
C ASP A 273 -8.12 24.43 -1.32
N GLN A 274 -7.83 23.25 -1.90
CA GLN A 274 -8.26 22.86 -3.26
C GLN A 274 -9.73 22.36 -3.33
N GLY A 275 -10.46 22.40 -2.21
CA GLY A 275 -11.86 22.00 -2.13
C GLY A 275 -12.07 20.49 -2.24
N ILE A 276 -11.12 19.69 -1.77
CA ILE A 276 -11.31 18.25 -1.52
C ILE A 276 -12.32 18.06 -0.39
N LYS A 277 -13.13 17.00 -0.49
CA LYS A 277 -14.23 16.70 0.44
C LYS A 277 -14.11 15.31 1.06
N GLU A 278 -13.17 14.49 0.59
CA GLU A 278 -12.85 13.20 1.19
C GLU A 278 -11.36 12.89 1.10
N ILE A 279 -10.76 12.46 2.20
CA ILE A 279 -9.37 12.04 2.31
C ILE A 279 -9.36 10.60 2.83
N THR A 280 -8.64 9.73 2.12
CA THR A 280 -8.38 8.37 2.58
C THR A 280 -6.90 8.21 2.92
N LEU A 281 -6.60 7.97 4.19
CA LEU A 281 -5.26 7.69 4.69
C LEU A 281 -4.85 6.27 4.27
N LEU A 282 -3.67 6.16 3.67
CA LEU A 282 -3.13 4.93 3.10
C LEU A 282 -1.87 4.46 3.83
N GLY A 283 -1.80 3.14 3.98
CA GLY A 283 -0.67 2.41 4.52
C GLY A 283 -0.86 0.92 4.27
N GLN A 284 0.16 0.10 4.56
CA GLN A 284 -0.02 -1.36 4.57
C GLN A 284 -0.59 -1.87 5.89
N ASN A 285 -0.38 -1.12 6.97
CA ASN A 285 -0.97 -1.33 8.30
C ASN A 285 -1.26 0.03 8.95
N VAL A 286 -2.28 0.76 8.48
CA VAL A 286 -2.47 2.19 8.82
C VAL A 286 -2.54 2.48 10.31
N ASN A 287 -3.12 1.59 11.11
CA ASN A 287 -3.31 1.79 12.54
C ASN A 287 -2.11 1.35 13.39
N SER A 288 -1.02 0.86 12.78
CA SER A 288 0.30 0.80 13.43
C SER A 288 1.14 2.07 13.20
N TYR A 289 0.55 3.12 12.61
CA TYR A 289 1.19 4.42 12.45
C TYR A 289 1.80 4.90 13.76
N ARG A 290 3.05 5.38 13.66
CA ARG A 290 3.84 5.90 14.76
C ARG A 290 4.86 6.91 14.25
N ASP A 291 4.67 8.17 14.59
CA ASP A 291 5.59 9.24 14.24
C ASP A 291 6.67 9.41 15.30
N LEU A 292 7.91 9.07 14.95
CA LEU A 292 9.08 9.13 15.83
C LEU A 292 9.80 10.49 15.75
N SER A 293 9.27 11.48 15.04
CA SER A 293 9.87 12.83 14.97
C SER A 293 9.72 13.61 16.27
N THR A 294 8.86 13.15 17.19
CA THR A 294 8.63 13.75 18.51
C THR A 294 9.03 12.79 19.63
N ASP A 295 9.76 13.29 20.62
CA ASP A 295 10.14 12.55 21.84
C ASP A 295 8.98 12.51 22.85
N ILE A 296 7.90 11.82 22.49
CA ILE A 296 6.78 11.52 23.40
C ILE A 296 6.91 10.07 23.81
N ASP A 297 6.77 9.75 25.10
CA ASP A 297 6.75 8.36 25.56
C ASP A 297 5.33 7.80 25.49
N SER A 298 5.02 7.09 24.40
CA SER A 298 3.73 6.45 24.16
C SER A 298 3.89 4.95 23.94
N GLU A 299 3.14 4.16 24.70
CA GLU A 299 3.10 2.71 24.57
C GLU A 299 2.01 2.25 23.59
N MET A 300 2.30 1.21 22.80
CA MET A 300 1.29 0.56 21.97
C MET A 300 0.53 -0.51 22.76
N ILE A 301 -0.77 -0.26 22.95
CA ILE A 301 -1.71 -1.24 23.48
C ILE A 301 -2.30 -2.03 22.31
N LEU A 302 -2.21 -3.37 22.41
CA LEU A 302 -2.85 -4.26 21.45
C LEU A 302 -4.27 -4.55 21.90
N SER A 303 -5.16 -4.85 20.96
CA SER A 303 -6.51 -5.30 21.28
C SER A 303 -6.48 -6.58 22.15
N PRO A 304 -7.41 -6.75 23.11
CA PRO A 304 -7.45 -7.92 23.98
C PRO A 304 -7.49 -9.24 23.20
N GLY A 305 -6.69 -10.22 23.63
CA GLY A 305 -6.61 -11.53 22.95
C GLY A 305 -5.68 -11.58 21.73
N PHE A 306 -5.10 -10.44 21.32
CA PHE A 306 -4.13 -10.38 20.21
C PHE A 306 -2.68 -10.42 20.70
N LYS A 307 -1.82 -11.02 19.87
CA LYS A 307 -0.38 -11.14 20.11
C LYS A 307 0.40 -10.68 18.89
N THR A 308 1.60 -10.15 19.12
CA THR A 308 2.55 -9.84 18.05
C THR A 308 3.87 -10.53 18.30
N VAL A 309 4.50 -11.00 17.21
CA VAL A 309 5.80 -11.68 17.24
C VAL A 309 6.96 -10.68 17.04
N TYR A 310 6.65 -9.41 16.77
CA TYR A 310 7.63 -8.39 16.42
C TYR A 310 7.86 -7.42 17.57
N LYS A 311 9.07 -6.85 17.61
CA LYS A 311 9.47 -5.89 18.63
C LYS A 311 8.55 -4.68 18.59
N LYS A 312 7.87 -4.41 19.71
CA LYS A 312 7.09 -3.19 19.88
C LYS A 312 8.02 -1.98 19.77
N ARG A 313 7.62 -1.00 18.96
CA ARG A 313 8.25 0.31 18.94
C ARG A 313 7.69 1.13 20.11
N THR A 314 8.55 1.91 20.75
CA THR A 314 8.20 2.77 21.88
C THR A 314 8.30 4.23 21.44
N GLY A 315 7.46 5.08 22.04
CA GLY A 315 7.49 6.52 21.81
C GLY A 315 6.89 7.01 20.49
N GLY A 316 6.72 8.33 20.37
CA GLY A 316 6.15 8.99 19.20
C GLY A 316 4.62 9.06 19.20
N LEU A 317 4.08 9.93 18.35
CA LEU A 317 2.63 10.10 18.18
C LEU A 317 1.99 8.88 17.52
N LEU A 318 0.84 8.46 18.02
CA LEU A 318 0.13 7.26 17.59
C LEU A 318 -0.90 7.58 16.50
N PHE A 319 -1.52 6.53 15.97
CA PHE A 319 -2.58 6.67 14.97
C PHE A 319 -3.79 7.47 15.49
N ALA A 320 -4.15 7.33 16.77
CA ALA A 320 -5.23 8.12 17.37
C ALA A 320 -4.93 9.63 17.31
N ASP A 321 -3.71 10.04 17.64
CA ASP A 321 -3.28 11.44 17.59
C ASP A 321 -3.29 12.00 16.17
N LEU A 322 -2.81 11.21 15.19
CA LEU A 322 -2.86 11.61 13.79
C LEU A 322 -4.30 11.79 13.33
N LEU A 323 -5.16 10.82 13.64
CA LEU A 323 -6.54 10.81 13.18
C LEU A 323 -7.34 11.99 13.76
N ASP A 324 -7.13 12.30 15.05
CA ASP A 324 -7.71 13.46 15.72
C ASP A 324 -7.26 14.77 15.06
N LYS A 325 -5.94 14.96 14.90
CA LYS A 325 -5.37 16.18 14.28
C LYS A 325 -5.80 16.37 12.82
N VAL A 326 -5.84 15.29 12.04
CA VAL A 326 -6.31 15.34 10.64
C VAL A 326 -7.79 15.71 10.57
N SER A 327 -8.60 15.18 11.48
CA SER A 327 -10.04 15.49 11.53
C SER A 327 -10.34 16.97 11.83
N ASP A 328 -9.46 17.63 12.60
CA ASP A 328 -9.63 19.02 13.04
C ASP A 328 -9.23 20.06 11.99
N ILE A 329 -8.47 19.70 10.96
CA ILE A 329 -8.07 20.65 9.91
C ILE A 329 -9.30 21.21 9.18
N ASN A 330 -10.25 20.32 8.85
CA ASN A 330 -11.50 20.72 8.23
C ASN A 330 -12.62 19.73 8.60
N PRO A 331 -13.54 20.11 9.50
CA PRO A 331 -14.67 19.28 9.92
C PRO A 331 -15.67 18.94 8.81
N GLU A 332 -15.55 19.55 7.62
CA GLU A 332 -16.38 19.29 6.44
C GLU A 332 -15.71 18.36 5.41
N ILE A 333 -14.58 17.74 5.77
CA ILE A 333 -13.91 16.73 4.95
C ILE A 333 -14.05 15.36 5.60
N ARG A 334 -14.57 14.38 4.84
CA ARG A 334 -14.61 12.98 5.30
C ARG A 334 -13.22 12.39 5.38
N ILE A 335 -12.90 11.80 6.53
CA ILE A 335 -11.66 11.07 6.77
C ILE A 335 -11.95 9.58 6.77
N ARG A 336 -11.23 8.84 5.93
CA ARG A 336 -11.24 7.39 5.86
C ARG A 336 -9.82 6.86 6.01
N PHE A 337 -9.72 5.58 6.31
CA PHE A 337 -8.45 4.86 6.26
C PHE A 337 -8.73 3.42 5.80
N THR A 338 -7.69 2.74 5.30
CA THR A 338 -7.80 1.37 4.77
C THR A 338 -6.58 0.54 5.14
N SER A 339 -6.71 -0.78 5.07
CA SER A 339 -5.67 -1.73 5.47
C SER A 339 -5.22 -1.59 6.94
N PRO A 340 -6.11 -1.41 7.94
CA PRO A 340 -5.73 -1.56 9.33
C PRO A 340 -5.61 -3.05 9.70
N HIS A 341 -4.90 -3.34 10.78
CA HIS A 341 -4.83 -4.67 11.36
C HIS A 341 -5.71 -4.75 12.62
N PRO A 342 -6.52 -5.82 12.82
CA PRO A 342 -7.42 -5.94 13.97
C PRO A 342 -6.73 -5.80 15.34
N LYS A 343 -5.48 -6.27 15.46
CA LYS A 343 -4.68 -6.15 16.69
C LYS A 343 -4.39 -4.71 17.15
N ASP A 344 -4.45 -3.75 16.23
CA ASP A 344 -4.01 -2.36 16.42
C ASP A 344 -5.22 -1.41 16.60
N PHE A 345 -6.29 -1.88 17.26
CA PHE A 345 -7.47 -1.08 17.63
C PHE A 345 -7.60 -0.98 19.15
N PRO A 346 -6.83 -0.08 19.79
CA PRO A 346 -7.06 0.27 21.18
C PRO A 346 -8.25 1.22 21.32
N ASP A 347 -8.75 1.37 22.54
CA ASP A 347 -9.96 2.17 22.83
C ASP A 347 -9.80 3.65 22.42
N GLU A 348 -8.58 4.22 22.50
CA GLU A 348 -8.37 5.62 22.11
C GLU A 348 -8.73 5.85 20.64
N VAL A 349 -8.35 4.92 19.75
CA VAL A 349 -8.70 5.00 18.32
C VAL A 349 -10.22 4.93 18.13
N LEU A 350 -10.89 4.04 18.86
CA LEU A 350 -12.35 3.87 18.76
C LEU A 350 -13.11 5.10 19.26
N HIS A 351 -12.64 5.71 20.35
CA HIS A 351 -13.23 6.92 20.90
C HIS A 351 -13.04 8.13 19.97
N VAL A 352 -11.87 8.30 19.34
CA VAL A 352 -11.66 9.35 18.33
C VAL A 352 -12.60 9.17 17.14
N ILE A 353 -12.73 7.95 16.63
CA ILE A 353 -13.66 7.66 15.52
C ILE A 353 -15.11 7.97 15.91
N ASN A 354 -15.51 7.66 17.14
CA ASN A 354 -16.88 7.92 17.59
C ASN A 354 -17.17 9.42 17.82
N SER A 355 -16.18 10.17 18.30
CA SER A 355 -16.37 11.56 18.74
C SER A 355 -16.40 12.57 17.59
N LYS A 356 -15.78 12.24 16.45
CA LYS A 356 -15.68 13.15 15.29
C LYS A 356 -16.65 12.74 14.18
N PRO A 357 -17.63 13.59 13.82
CA PRO A 357 -18.59 13.27 12.76
C PRO A 357 -17.97 13.03 11.39
N ASN A 358 -16.83 13.66 11.11
CA ASN A 358 -16.16 13.59 9.81
C ASN A 358 -15.23 12.39 9.67
N ILE A 359 -15.00 11.60 10.72
CA ILE A 359 -14.34 10.30 10.60
C ILE A 359 -15.39 9.25 10.31
N CYS A 360 -15.27 8.60 9.15
CA CYS A 360 -16.30 7.68 8.70
C CYS A 360 -16.36 6.40 9.56
N LYS A 361 -17.58 5.97 9.92
CA LYS A 361 -17.85 4.78 10.75
C LYS A 361 -17.80 3.48 9.95
N LEU A 362 -16.75 3.32 9.14
CA LEU A 362 -16.46 2.14 8.34
C LEU A 362 -15.10 1.57 8.73
N LEU A 363 -15.08 0.42 9.40
CA LEU A 363 -13.84 -0.23 9.77
C LEU A 363 -13.57 -1.43 8.87
N HIS A 364 -12.41 -1.42 8.21
CA HIS A 364 -11.93 -2.60 7.51
C HIS A 364 -11.26 -3.54 8.51
N MET A 365 -11.84 -4.69 8.78
CA MET A 365 -11.38 -5.67 9.77
C MET A 365 -11.00 -6.97 9.05
N PRO A 366 -9.77 -7.09 8.52
CA PRO A 366 -9.38 -8.25 7.74
C PRO A 366 -9.21 -9.49 8.63
N ALA A 367 -10.24 -10.35 8.63
CA ALA A 367 -10.25 -11.61 9.38
C ALA A 367 -9.31 -12.64 8.73
N GLN A 368 -9.27 -12.68 7.39
CA GLN A 368 -8.56 -13.64 6.54
C GLN A 368 -9.17 -15.06 6.58
N SER A 369 -9.57 -15.56 7.76
CA SER A 369 -10.28 -16.83 7.94
C SER A 369 -11.17 -16.77 9.20
N GLY A 370 -12.20 -17.62 9.28
CA GLY A 370 -13.01 -17.77 10.49
C GLY A 370 -12.63 -18.93 11.40
N ASN A 371 -11.54 -19.64 11.10
CA ASN A 371 -11.07 -20.78 11.89
C ASN A 371 -9.73 -20.49 12.59
N SER A 372 -9.68 -20.72 13.91
CA SER A 372 -8.53 -20.40 14.77
C SER A 372 -7.23 -21.14 14.37
N GLU A 373 -7.31 -22.39 13.89
CA GLU A 373 -6.13 -23.14 13.47
C GLU A 373 -5.57 -22.60 12.14
N VAL A 374 -6.45 -22.25 11.20
CA VAL A 374 -6.05 -21.60 9.94
C VAL A 374 -5.41 -20.23 10.25
N LEU A 375 -6.01 -19.43 11.13
CA LEU A 375 -5.46 -18.15 11.57
C LEU A 375 -4.07 -18.29 12.22
N GLN A 376 -3.85 -19.36 12.98
CA GLN A 376 -2.54 -19.69 13.56
C GLN A 376 -1.53 -20.00 12.46
N ARG A 377 -1.86 -20.86 11.48
CA ARG A 377 -0.99 -21.16 10.32
C ARG A 377 -0.69 -19.90 9.49
N MET A 378 -1.64 -18.99 9.38
CA MET A 378 -1.48 -17.68 8.74
C MET A 378 -0.64 -16.67 9.55
N ARG A 379 -0.27 -17.00 10.80
CA ARG A 379 0.43 -16.12 11.76
C ARG A 379 -0.33 -14.82 12.05
N ARG A 380 -1.65 -14.90 12.23
CA ARG A 380 -2.50 -13.71 12.52
C ARG A 380 -2.41 -13.24 13.98
N GLY A 381 -1.95 -14.09 14.89
CA GLY A 381 -1.73 -13.74 16.30
C GLY A 381 -3.02 -13.55 17.11
N HIS A 382 -4.14 -14.13 16.68
CA HIS A 382 -5.42 -14.13 17.39
C HIS A 382 -6.27 -15.35 17.01
N THR A 383 -7.30 -15.62 17.79
CA THR A 383 -8.30 -16.66 17.53
C THR A 383 -9.58 -16.05 16.97
N ARG A 384 -10.50 -16.89 16.47
CA ARG A 384 -11.83 -16.48 16.04
C ARG A 384 -12.59 -15.76 17.16
N GLU A 385 -12.51 -16.29 18.38
CA GLU A 385 -13.24 -15.79 19.56
C GLU A 385 -12.75 -14.39 19.92
N ALA A 386 -11.44 -14.17 19.99
CA ALA A 386 -10.85 -12.85 20.25
C ALA A 386 -11.25 -11.83 19.17
N TYR A 387 -11.35 -12.26 17.91
CA TYR A 387 -11.83 -11.40 16.82
C TYR A 387 -13.31 -11.01 17.00
N LEU A 388 -14.17 -11.96 17.36
CA LEU A 388 -15.59 -11.69 17.64
C LEU A 388 -15.78 -10.79 18.85
N GLU A 389 -15.00 -10.99 19.92
CA GLU A 389 -14.99 -10.11 21.09
C GLU A 389 -14.62 -8.68 20.71
N LEU A 390 -13.58 -8.50 19.89
CA LEU A 390 -13.20 -7.18 19.38
C LEU A 390 -14.31 -6.54 18.53
N ILE A 391 -14.94 -7.29 17.62
CA ILE A 391 -16.06 -6.78 16.82
C ILE A 391 -17.21 -6.30 17.72
N ASN A 392 -17.56 -7.10 18.75
CA ASN A 392 -18.60 -6.74 19.70
C ASN A 392 -18.22 -5.52 20.56
N HIS A 393 -16.96 -5.40 20.94
CA HIS A 393 -16.44 -4.24 21.67
C HIS A 393 -16.53 -2.95 20.84
N ILE A 394 -16.10 -3.00 19.57
CA ILE A 394 -16.22 -1.88 18.63
C ILE A 394 -17.68 -1.46 18.46
N LYS A 395 -18.62 -2.41 18.27
CA LYS A 395 -20.06 -2.13 18.14
C LYS A 395 -20.64 -1.44 19.36
N LYS A 396 -20.09 -1.67 20.56
CA LYS A 396 -20.51 -1.00 21.80
C LYS A 396 -20.02 0.45 21.86
N ILE A 397 -18.80 0.72 21.41
CA ILE A 397 -18.19 2.06 21.48
C ILE A 397 -18.67 2.96 20.33
N ILE A 398 -18.81 2.40 19.13
CA ILE A 398 -19.22 3.12 17.92
C ILE A 398 -20.58 2.58 17.44
N PRO A 399 -21.70 3.17 17.87
CA PRO A 399 -23.02 2.81 17.36
C PRO A 399 -23.08 3.00 15.82
N ASN A 400 -23.77 2.10 15.13
CA ASN A 400 -23.95 2.11 13.67
C ASN A 400 -22.64 1.98 12.85
N VAL A 401 -21.60 1.39 13.43
CA VAL A 401 -20.37 1.05 12.70
C VAL A 401 -20.63 -0.05 11.67
N ALA A 402 -20.13 0.17 10.45
CA ALA A 402 -20.10 -0.84 9.40
C ALA A 402 -18.72 -1.50 9.32
N PHE A 403 -18.70 -2.79 8.96
CA PHE A 403 -17.47 -3.56 8.81
C PHE A 403 -17.24 -3.99 7.38
N THR A 404 -15.99 -3.96 6.95
CA THR A 404 -15.54 -4.65 5.74
C THR A 404 -14.45 -5.66 6.09
N SER A 405 -14.20 -6.65 5.25
CA SER A 405 -13.17 -7.66 5.55
C SER A 405 -12.50 -8.23 4.30
N ASP A 406 -11.42 -8.98 4.53
CA ASP A 406 -10.72 -9.78 3.54
C ASP A 406 -10.78 -11.24 3.97
N PHE A 407 -11.05 -12.15 3.04
CA PHE A 407 -11.05 -13.60 3.24
C PHE A 407 -10.19 -14.30 2.20
N ILE A 408 -9.39 -15.25 2.66
CA ILE A 408 -8.56 -16.13 1.83
C ILE A 408 -9.12 -17.55 1.97
N CYS A 409 -9.75 -18.05 0.92
CA CYS A 409 -10.34 -19.39 0.90
C CYS A 409 -9.35 -20.42 0.36
N GLY A 410 -9.28 -21.58 1.01
CA GLY A 410 -8.44 -22.70 0.60
C GLY A 410 -6.95 -22.49 0.90
N PHE A 411 -6.66 -21.87 2.05
CA PHE A 411 -5.28 -21.80 2.56
C PHE A 411 -4.72 -23.20 2.87
N CYS A 412 -3.39 -23.32 3.01
CA CYS A 412 -2.72 -24.58 3.31
C CYS A 412 -3.37 -25.33 4.49
N ASP A 413 -3.68 -26.60 4.26
CA ASP A 413 -4.35 -27.52 5.17
C ASP A 413 -5.76 -27.05 5.65
N GLU A 414 -6.46 -26.21 4.88
CA GLU A 414 -7.84 -25.83 5.22
C GLU A 414 -8.84 -26.97 4.95
N THR A 415 -9.52 -27.44 6.01
CA THR A 415 -10.55 -28.49 5.94
C THR A 415 -11.94 -27.93 5.62
N GLU A 416 -12.92 -28.81 5.37
CA GLU A 416 -14.31 -28.38 5.17
C GLU A 416 -14.92 -27.77 6.43
N GLU A 417 -14.55 -28.26 7.62
CA GLU A 417 -14.96 -27.70 8.91
C GLU A 417 -14.44 -26.26 9.06
N ALA A 418 -13.15 -26.02 8.76
CA ALA A 418 -12.56 -24.68 8.82
C ALA A 418 -13.21 -23.70 7.82
N HIS A 419 -13.62 -24.21 6.65
CA HIS A 419 -14.39 -23.41 5.70
C HIS A 419 -15.80 -23.08 6.23
N ARG A 420 -16.51 -24.04 6.82
CA ARG A 420 -17.81 -23.80 7.48
C ARG A 420 -17.71 -22.77 8.60
N ASP A 421 -16.65 -22.80 9.38
CA ASP A 421 -16.37 -21.76 10.38
C ASP A 421 -16.20 -20.39 9.72
N THR A 422 -15.50 -20.32 8.60
CA THR A 422 -15.37 -19.06 7.85
C THR A 422 -16.74 -18.53 7.38
N LEU A 423 -17.61 -19.39 6.86
CA LEU A 423 -18.98 -19.01 6.48
C LEU A 423 -19.81 -18.57 7.69
N SER A 424 -19.68 -19.24 8.84
CA SER A 424 -20.40 -18.86 10.05
C SER A 424 -19.95 -17.50 10.59
N LEU A 425 -18.65 -17.18 10.50
CA LEU A 425 -18.12 -15.87 10.90
C LEU A 425 -18.72 -14.73 10.05
N ILE A 426 -18.82 -14.94 8.74
CA ILE A 426 -19.43 -13.97 7.82
C ILE A 426 -20.88 -13.68 8.22
N LYS A 427 -21.64 -14.72 8.56
CA LYS A 427 -23.05 -14.61 8.99
C LYS A 427 -23.21 -13.91 10.33
N GLU A 428 -22.28 -14.14 11.25
CA GLU A 428 -22.32 -13.60 12.61
C GLU A 428 -21.95 -12.11 12.63
N VAL A 429 -20.87 -11.73 11.95
CA VAL A 429 -20.40 -10.33 11.94
C VAL A 429 -21.28 -9.46 11.06
N LYS A 430 -21.68 -9.98 9.88
CA LYS A 430 -22.36 -9.30 8.77
C LYS A 430 -21.57 -8.08 8.27
N TYR A 431 -20.82 -8.28 7.19
CA TYR A 431 -20.00 -7.25 6.57
C TYR A 431 -20.79 -6.48 5.51
N GLU A 432 -20.56 -5.17 5.42
CA GLU A 432 -21.07 -4.30 4.35
C GLU A 432 -20.37 -4.64 3.02
N PHE A 433 -19.08 -4.96 3.10
CA PHE A 433 -18.28 -5.39 1.96
C PHE A 433 -17.21 -6.40 2.35
N ALA A 434 -17.00 -7.44 1.53
CA ALA A 434 -15.93 -8.41 1.75
C ALA A 434 -15.16 -8.69 0.46
N TYR A 435 -13.83 -8.61 0.51
CA TYR A 435 -12.97 -9.13 -0.53
C TYR A 435 -12.66 -10.59 -0.26
N VAL A 436 -13.19 -11.49 -1.07
CA VAL A 436 -12.93 -12.93 -0.95
C VAL A 436 -12.05 -13.34 -2.12
N PHE A 437 -10.95 -14.05 -1.83
CA PHE A 437 -10.04 -14.54 -2.86
C PHE A 437 -9.67 -16.00 -2.59
N PRO A 438 -9.52 -16.83 -3.63
CA PRO A 438 -8.84 -18.12 -3.48
C PRO A 438 -7.38 -17.89 -3.09
N TYR A 439 -6.84 -18.80 -2.27
CA TYR A 439 -5.45 -18.73 -1.87
C TYR A 439 -4.51 -18.96 -3.06
N SER A 440 -3.68 -17.96 -3.32
CA SER A 440 -2.63 -18.01 -4.34
C SER A 440 -1.25 -17.93 -3.67
N MET A 441 -0.50 -19.04 -3.75
CA MET A 441 0.85 -19.10 -3.20
C MET A 441 1.81 -18.21 -3.99
N ARG A 442 2.65 -17.46 -3.27
CA ARG A 442 3.62 -16.52 -3.86
C ARG A 442 5.03 -16.86 -3.43
N GLN A 443 5.98 -16.78 -4.36
CA GLN A 443 7.41 -16.95 -4.06
C GLN A 443 7.88 -15.94 -3.00
N LYS A 444 8.88 -16.34 -2.21
CA LYS A 444 9.46 -15.60 -1.07
C LYS A 444 8.59 -15.46 0.17
N THR A 445 7.35 -15.93 0.18
CA THR A 445 6.54 -15.93 1.41
C THR A 445 6.93 -17.08 2.33
N HIS A 446 6.65 -16.98 3.62
CA HIS A 446 6.88 -18.09 4.55
C HIS A 446 6.08 -19.34 4.14
N ALA A 447 4.85 -19.15 3.66
CA ALA A 447 4.03 -20.24 3.14
C ALA A 447 4.71 -21.01 2.00
N TYR A 448 5.44 -20.32 1.12
CA TYR A 448 6.13 -20.94 -0.01
C TYR A 448 7.31 -21.83 0.42
N TYR A 449 7.98 -21.48 1.52
CA TYR A 449 9.13 -22.25 2.00
C TYR A 449 8.74 -23.38 2.96
N ASP A 450 7.75 -23.12 3.82
CA ASP A 450 7.52 -23.95 5.01
C ASP A 450 6.16 -24.66 5.01
N LEU A 451 5.26 -24.33 4.08
CA LEU A 451 3.95 -24.98 3.95
C LEU A 451 3.78 -25.63 2.57
N LYS A 452 2.91 -26.64 2.52
CA LYS A 452 2.49 -27.27 1.26
C LYS A 452 1.12 -26.72 0.86
N ASP A 453 1.00 -26.24 -0.36
CA ASP A 453 -0.30 -25.92 -0.96
C ASP A 453 -0.98 -27.23 -1.36
N ASN A 454 -1.81 -27.78 -0.46
CA ASN A 454 -2.40 -29.10 -0.57
C ASN A 454 -3.92 -29.07 -0.85
N VAL A 455 -4.53 -27.88 -0.94
CA VAL A 455 -5.94 -27.71 -1.30
C VAL A 455 -6.05 -27.58 -2.82
N PRO A 456 -6.85 -28.42 -3.51
CA PRO A 456 -7.01 -28.33 -4.97
C PRO A 456 -7.63 -27.02 -5.43
N GLU A 457 -7.22 -26.53 -6.60
CA GLU A 457 -7.65 -25.24 -7.14
C GLU A 457 -9.18 -25.16 -7.33
N GLU A 458 -9.82 -26.23 -7.76
CA GLU A 458 -11.29 -26.30 -7.85
C GLU A 458 -11.98 -26.13 -6.50
N VAL A 459 -11.39 -26.66 -5.42
CA VAL A 459 -11.91 -26.52 -4.06
C VAL A 459 -11.77 -25.08 -3.57
N LYS A 460 -10.62 -24.43 -3.83
CA LYS A 460 -10.40 -23.02 -3.47
C LYS A 460 -11.44 -22.11 -4.13
N LYS A 461 -11.70 -22.32 -5.43
CA LYS A 461 -12.70 -21.55 -6.19
C LYS A 461 -14.11 -21.77 -5.68
N ARG A 462 -14.52 -23.03 -5.48
CA ARG A 462 -15.83 -23.37 -4.89
C ARG A 462 -16.03 -22.67 -3.55
N ARG A 463 -15.04 -22.76 -2.64
CA ARG A 463 -15.10 -22.13 -1.31
C ARG A 463 -15.20 -20.60 -1.39
N ALA A 464 -14.43 -19.98 -2.28
CA ALA A 464 -14.51 -18.53 -2.50
C ALA A 464 -15.90 -18.11 -3.02
N GLU A 465 -16.49 -18.87 -3.94
CA GLU A 465 -17.85 -18.63 -4.45
C GLU A 465 -18.92 -18.78 -3.37
N GLU A 466 -18.82 -19.80 -2.52
CA GLU A 466 -19.71 -20.01 -1.38
C GLU A 466 -19.63 -18.85 -0.39
N ALA A 467 -18.42 -18.42 -0.01
CA ALA A 467 -18.21 -17.28 0.87
C ALA A 467 -18.73 -15.98 0.25
N HIS A 468 -18.53 -15.76 -1.06
CA HIS A 468 -19.12 -14.64 -1.78
C HIS A 468 -20.66 -14.67 -1.77
N SER A 469 -21.27 -15.84 -1.90
CA SER A 469 -22.74 -15.98 -1.84
C SER A 469 -23.26 -15.59 -0.46
N VAL A 470 -22.69 -16.18 0.60
CA VAL A 470 -23.08 -15.90 1.99
C VAL A 470 -22.91 -14.43 2.33
N PHE A 471 -21.79 -13.81 1.93
CA PHE A 471 -21.58 -12.38 2.09
C PHE A 471 -22.67 -11.55 1.40
N ARG A 472 -23.01 -11.86 0.13
CA ARG A 472 -24.03 -11.10 -0.62
C ARG A 472 -25.39 -11.18 0.05
N ASP A 473 -25.76 -12.34 0.57
CA ASP A 473 -27.03 -12.54 1.26
C ASP A 473 -27.08 -11.68 2.55
N CYS A 474 -26.00 -11.68 3.33
CA CYS A 474 -25.89 -10.83 4.52
C CYS A 474 -25.91 -9.33 4.19
N ALA A 475 -25.23 -8.90 3.13
CA ALA A 475 -25.22 -7.50 2.70
C ALA A 475 -26.61 -7.01 2.28
N VAL A 476 -27.39 -7.84 1.57
CA VAL A 476 -28.80 -7.51 1.26
C VAL A 476 -29.63 -7.39 2.53
N GLU A 477 -29.44 -8.27 3.51
CA GLU A 477 -30.15 -8.20 4.79
C GLU A 477 -29.83 -6.89 5.55
N LEU A 478 -28.57 -6.45 5.54
CA LEU A 478 -28.16 -5.18 6.14
C LEU A 478 -28.80 -4.00 5.42
N HIS A 479 -28.63 -3.91 4.10
CA HIS A 479 -29.16 -2.78 3.32
C HIS A 479 -30.69 -2.68 3.34
N LYS A 480 -31.40 -3.81 3.45
CA LYS A 480 -32.86 -3.79 3.60
C LYS A 480 -33.31 -3.08 4.88
N LYS A 481 -32.51 -3.11 5.95
CA LYS A 481 -32.80 -2.39 7.20
C LYS A 481 -32.64 -0.89 7.07
N GLU A 482 -31.95 -0.44 6.01
CA GLU A 482 -31.76 0.98 5.73
C GLU A 482 -32.91 1.60 4.93
N ILE A 483 -33.83 0.80 4.41
CA ILE A 483 -35.02 1.31 3.72
C ILE A 483 -35.85 2.14 4.71
N GLY A 484 -36.13 3.38 4.33
CA GLY A 484 -36.82 4.37 5.18
C GLY A 484 -35.88 5.30 5.94
N ASN A 485 -34.61 4.92 6.13
CA ASN A 485 -33.62 5.73 6.84
C ASN A 485 -33.06 6.86 5.95
N TYR A 486 -32.52 7.88 6.61
CA TYR A 486 -31.87 9.02 5.97
C TYR A 486 -30.36 8.88 6.05
N HIS A 487 -29.69 9.08 4.92
CA HIS A 487 -28.25 9.00 4.81
C HIS A 487 -27.67 10.32 4.30
N LEU A 488 -26.58 10.76 4.89
CA LEU A 488 -25.75 11.84 4.37
C LEU A 488 -24.91 11.32 3.21
N ILE A 489 -25.14 11.86 2.01
CA ILE A 489 -24.48 11.43 0.79
C ILE A 489 -23.52 12.51 0.31
N GLN A 490 -22.26 12.15 0.16
CA GLN A 490 -21.30 12.96 -0.58
C GLN A 490 -21.47 12.66 -2.06
N VAL A 491 -21.70 13.70 -2.82
CA VAL A 491 -21.99 13.60 -4.24
C VAL A 491 -20.72 13.39 -5.05
N ILE A 492 -20.69 12.37 -5.92
CA ILE A 492 -19.52 12.06 -6.77
C ILE A 492 -19.76 12.55 -8.20
N GLY A 493 -20.96 12.33 -8.75
CA GLY A 493 -21.30 12.70 -10.12
C GLY A 493 -22.27 11.71 -10.76
N PRO A 494 -22.34 11.64 -12.10
CA PRO A 494 -23.29 10.78 -12.80
C PRO A 494 -23.06 9.29 -12.53
N SER A 495 -24.14 8.52 -12.50
CA SER A 495 -24.08 7.07 -12.37
C SER A 495 -23.53 6.42 -13.63
N LYS A 496 -22.63 5.43 -13.47
CA LYS A 496 -22.03 4.73 -14.61
C LYS A 496 -23.03 3.98 -15.50
N ARG A 497 -24.22 3.68 -14.97
CA ARG A 497 -25.24 2.87 -15.66
C ARG A 497 -26.39 3.71 -16.22
N SER A 498 -26.46 4.99 -15.88
CA SER A 498 -27.61 5.85 -16.17
C SER A 498 -27.17 7.31 -16.08
N GLU A 499 -27.33 8.05 -17.18
CA GLU A 499 -27.02 9.49 -17.20
C GLU A 499 -28.09 10.33 -16.48
N SER A 500 -29.31 9.80 -16.29
CA SER A 500 -30.39 10.47 -15.56
C SER A 500 -30.26 10.34 -14.04
N ASP A 501 -29.34 9.50 -13.55
CA ASP A 501 -29.13 9.25 -12.14
C ASP A 501 -27.77 9.74 -11.69
N TRP A 502 -27.72 10.27 -10.48
CA TRP A 502 -26.50 10.62 -9.78
C TRP A 502 -26.08 9.50 -8.83
N SER A 503 -24.78 9.49 -8.56
CA SER A 503 -24.14 8.59 -7.61
C SER A 503 -23.39 9.39 -6.57
N GLY A 504 -23.58 9.01 -5.31
CA GLY A 504 -22.76 9.45 -4.21
C GLY A 504 -22.39 8.29 -3.29
N ARG A 505 -21.73 8.61 -2.19
CA ARG A 505 -21.38 7.65 -1.14
C ARG A 505 -21.83 8.13 0.23
N ASN A 506 -22.29 7.19 1.05
CA ASN A 506 -22.62 7.45 2.44
C ASN A 506 -21.40 7.29 3.36
N ASP A 507 -21.63 7.34 4.66
CA ASP A 507 -20.61 7.17 5.68
C ASP A 507 -19.89 5.81 5.60
N TRP A 508 -20.60 4.75 5.22
CA TRP A 508 -20.04 3.40 5.06
C TRP A 508 -19.34 3.16 3.73
N ASN A 509 -19.12 4.22 2.94
CA ASN A 509 -18.59 4.15 1.57
C ASN A 509 -19.52 3.38 0.61
N THR A 510 -20.76 3.10 1.03
CA THR A 510 -21.78 2.42 0.23
C THR A 510 -22.31 3.38 -0.81
N LYS A 511 -22.43 2.89 -2.03
CA LYS A 511 -22.89 3.70 -3.16
C LYS A 511 -24.39 3.92 -3.05
N VAL A 512 -24.80 5.17 -3.14
CA VAL A 512 -26.21 5.57 -3.17
C VAL A 512 -26.51 6.20 -4.51
N ILE A 513 -27.56 5.71 -5.16
CA ILE A 513 -28.04 6.17 -6.47
C ILE A 513 -29.36 6.91 -6.27
N TYR A 514 -29.50 8.07 -6.89
CA TYR A 514 -30.71 8.89 -6.81
C TYR A 514 -30.90 9.68 -8.12
N PRO A 515 -32.13 10.09 -8.47
CA PRO A 515 -32.39 10.84 -9.69
C PRO A 515 -31.69 12.21 -9.72
N GLN A 516 -31.25 12.63 -10.90
CA GLN A 516 -30.66 13.95 -11.14
C GLN A 516 -31.75 15.03 -11.21
N ILE A 517 -32.22 15.51 -10.07
CA ILE A 517 -33.21 16.59 -9.99
C ILE A 517 -32.75 17.71 -9.05
N PRO A 518 -33.16 18.97 -9.28
CA PRO A 518 -32.94 20.05 -8.32
C PRO A 518 -33.59 19.74 -6.99
N ILE A 519 -32.87 20.00 -5.90
CA ILE A 519 -33.34 19.84 -4.52
C ILE A 519 -33.14 21.13 -3.72
N PRO A 520 -33.94 21.37 -2.67
CA PRO A 520 -33.77 22.49 -1.75
C PRO A 520 -32.32 22.69 -1.27
N ILE A 521 -31.86 23.95 -1.24
CA ILE A 521 -30.49 24.33 -0.79
C ILE A 521 -30.28 24.06 0.70
N GLU A 522 -31.35 24.02 1.47
CA GLU A 522 -31.36 23.67 2.88
C GLU A 522 -32.74 23.10 3.21
N LYS A 523 -32.88 22.56 4.42
CA LYS A 523 -34.15 22.00 4.88
C LYS A 523 -35.23 23.09 4.87
N ASP A 524 -36.40 22.76 4.31
CA ASP A 524 -37.56 23.64 4.20
C ASP A 524 -37.41 24.89 3.28
N SER A 525 -36.36 24.94 2.45
CA SER A 525 -36.17 26.01 1.47
C SER A 525 -37.01 25.81 0.20
N ASN A 526 -37.55 26.91 -0.34
CA ASN A 526 -38.21 26.92 -1.66
C ASN A 526 -37.22 27.07 -2.82
N ASN A 527 -35.97 27.46 -2.55
CA ASN A 527 -34.94 27.59 -3.56
C ASN A 527 -34.26 26.23 -3.78
N CYS A 528 -34.26 25.76 -5.03
CA CYS A 528 -33.69 24.47 -5.38
C CYS A 528 -32.45 24.62 -6.27
N HIS A 529 -31.43 23.82 -6.01
CA HIS A 529 -30.25 23.68 -6.85
C HIS A 529 -29.97 22.22 -7.17
N LEU A 530 -29.42 22.01 -8.36
CA LEU A 530 -28.93 20.70 -8.74
C LEU A 530 -27.67 20.38 -7.92
N PRO A 531 -27.57 19.19 -7.31
CA PRO A 531 -26.33 18.77 -6.65
C PRO A 531 -25.13 18.86 -7.58
N CYS A 532 -23.95 19.13 -7.02
CA CYS A 532 -22.66 19.17 -7.69
C CYS A 532 -21.66 18.19 -7.03
N PRO A 533 -20.64 17.70 -7.75
CA PRO A 533 -19.60 16.86 -7.15
C PRO A 533 -18.93 17.55 -5.96
N GLY A 534 -18.95 16.88 -4.81
CA GLY A 534 -18.43 17.40 -3.54
C GLY A 534 -19.49 17.92 -2.57
N ASP A 535 -20.72 18.14 -3.02
CA ASP A 535 -21.81 18.54 -2.13
C ASP A 535 -22.18 17.42 -1.17
N TYR A 536 -22.76 17.80 -0.03
CA TYR A 536 -23.42 16.87 0.88
C TYR A 536 -24.93 17.07 0.79
N ILE A 537 -25.65 15.96 0.63
CA ILE A 537 -27.10 15.96 0.52
C ILE A 537 -27.70 14.90 1.43
N VAL A 538 -28.94 15.11 1.87
CA VAL A 538 -29.71 14.09 2.59
C VAL A 538 -30.53 13.28 1.60
N VAL A 539 -30.40 11.96 1.67
CA VAL A 539 -31.14 11.02 0.82
C VAL A 539 -31.92 10.05 1.70
N GLN A 540 -33.22 9.93 1.46
CA GLN A 540 -34.03 8.87 2.05
C GLN A 540 -33.98 7.62 1.19
N ILE A 541 -33.62 6.48 1.77
CA ILE A 541 -33.47 5.21 1.06
C ILE A 541 -34.85 4.55 0.87
N HIS A 542 -35.12 4.02 -0.33
CA HIS A 542 -36.37 3.32 -0.65
C HIS A 542 -36.16 1.93 -1.27
N ASP A 543 -34.98 1.66 -1.83
CA ASP A 543 -34.65 0.38 -2.47
C ASP A 543 -33.16 0.06 -2.29
N CYS A 544 -32.79 -1.22 -2.43
CA CYS A 544 -31.41 -1.66 -2.25
C CYS A 544 -31.06 -2.93 -3.04
N SER A 545 -29.77 -3.19 -3.14
CA SER A 545 -29.18 -4.46 -3.61
C SER A 545 -27.99 -4.80 -2.72
N SER A 546 -27.26 -5.89 -2.96
CA SER A 546 -26.06 -6.24 -2.19
C SER A 546 -24.90 -5.23 -2.31
N GLN A 547 -24.96 -4.26 -3.23
CA GLN A 547 -23.83 -3.35 -3.51
C GLN A 547 -24.20 -1.87 -3.52
N VAL A 548 -25.49 -1.55 -3.68
CA VAL A 548 -25.95 -0.17 -3.80
C VAL A 548 -27.26 0.03 -3.05
N LEU A 549 -27.43 1.21 -2.50
CA LEU A 549 -28.70 1.74 -2.04
C LEU A 549 -29.28 2.66 -3.11
N LYS A 550 -30.61 2.79 -3.15
CA LYS A 550 -31.31 3.76 -3.97
C LYS A 550 -32.23 4.59 -3.12
N GLY A 551 -32.30 5.87 -3.43
CA GLY A 551 -33.05 6.81 -2.61
C GLY A 551 -33.59 8.01 -3.37
N LYS A 552 -34.28 8.87 -2.63
CA LYS A 552 -34.75 10.17 -3.07
C LYS A 552 -33.94 11.25 -2.35
N ALA A 553 -33.26 12.10 -3.11
CA ALA A 553 -32.57 13.27 -2.56
C ALA A 553 -33.58 14.30 -2.05
N LEU A 554 -33.32 14.87 -0.87
CA LEU A 554 -34.27 15.73 -0.16
C LEU A 554 -33.80 17.19 -0.11
N TYR A 555 -32.58 17.44 0.34
CA TYR A 555 -32.01 18.79 0.46
C TYR A 555 -30.48 18.73 0.60
N HIS A 556 -29.80 19.84 0.33
CA HIS A 556 -28.38 20.04 0.61
C HIS A 556 -28.13 20.32 2.09
N THR A 557 -26.98 19.92 2.61
CA THR A 557 -26.58 20.17 3.99
C THR A 557 -25.05 20.19 4.11
N THR A 558 -24.53 20.34 5.32
CA THR A 558 -23.12 20.14 5.65
C THR A 558 -22.95 18.87 6.47
N LEU A 559 -21.73 18.37 6.55
CA LEU A 559 -21.44 17.19 7.35
C LEU A 559 -21.75 17.48 8.82
N GLN A 560 -21.31 18.63 9.34
CA GLN A 560 -21.54 18.98 10.74
C GLN A 560 -23.02 19.20 11.05
N GLU A 561 -23.76 19.88 10.17
CA GLU A 561 -25.19 20.13 10.39
C GLU A 561 -26.01 18.84 10.44
N PHE A 562 -25.78 17.90 9.51
CA PHE A 562 -26.49 16.63 9.48
C PHE A 562 -26.34 15.87 10.80
N TYR A 563 -25.10 15.74 11.30
CA TYR A 563 -24.86 15.00 12.54
C TYR A 563 -25.26 15.78 13.78
N ARG A 564 -25.21 17.13 13.79
CA ARG A 564 -25.74 17.94 14.90
C ARG A 564 -27.25 17.72 15.08
N ASN A 565 -27.99 17.64 13.99
CA ASN A 565 -29.45 17.49 14.00
C ASN A 565 -29.91 16.03 14.21
N SER A 566 -29.00 15.05 14.09
CA SER A 566 -29.29 13.62 14.26
C SER A 566 -29.19 13.13 15.72
N PHE A 567 -28.76 13.99 16.66
CA PHE A 567 -28.66 13.69 18.10
C PHE A 567 -29.91 14.10 18.91
N PHE A 568 -31.06 14.30 18.26
CA PHE A 568 -32.36 14.54 18.92
C PHE A 568 -33.35 13.41 18.67
#